data_AF-A0AAN8S7W0-F1
#
_entry.id   AF-A0AAN8S7W0-F1
#
_cell.length_a   1.000
_cell.length_b   1.000
_cell.length_c   1.000
_cell.angle_alpha   90.00
_cell.angle_beta   90.00
_cell.angle_gamma   90.00
#
_symmetry.space_group_name_H-M   'P 1'
#
loop_
_entity.id
_entity.type
_entity.pdbx_description
1 polymer ?
#
loop_
_entity_poly.entity_id
_entity_poly.type
_entity_poly.pdbx_seq_one_letter_code
_entity_poly.pdbx_strand_id
1 'polypeptide(L)'
;MHGVTYDSHDVLQNENMREGIKKYSSWPTIPQVFINGEFIGGCDIVLQMHQNGELIDELKKVGITSALLEKASKDEMEKTKAKE
;
A
#
# COMPACT_ATOMS: atom_id res chain seq x y z
N MET A 1 10.44 2.77 1.10
CA MET A 1 9.41 1.91 1.73
C MET A 1 8.49 2.78 2.56
N HIS A 2 7.17 2.53 2.52
CA HIS A 2 6.15 3.39 3.14
C HIS A 2 6.06 3.30 4.67
N GLY A 3 6.69 2.29 5.31
CA GLY A 3 6.71 2.17 6.78
C GLY A 3 5.37 1.78 7.40
N VAL A 4 4.52 1.04 6.66
CA VAL A 4 3.17 0.67 7.08
C VAL A 4 3.18 -0.66 7.83
N THR A 5 2.47 -0.74 8.95
CA THR A 5 2.16 -2.00 9.62
C THR A 5 1.04 -2.71 8.87
N TYR A 6 1.25 -3.96 8.48
CA TYR A 6 0.26 -4.78 7.79
C TYR A 6 0.21 -6.18 8.38
N ASP A 7 -0.93 -6.84 8.20
CA ASP A 7 -1.08 -8.27 8.49
C ASP A 7 -0.97 -9.07 7.19
N SER A 8 -0.40 -10.26 7.26
CA SER A 8 -0.25 -11.15 6.09
C SER A 8 -0.88 -12.50 6.36
N HIS A 9 -1.60 -13.00 5.36
CA HIS A 9 -2.27 -14.29 5.45
C HIS A 9 -1.80 -15.23 4.33
N ASP A 10 -1.28 -16.39 4.73
CA ASP A 10 -0.86 -17.43 3.78
C ASP A 10 -2.06 -18.25 3.32
N VAL A 11 -2.53 -17.94 2.11
CA VAL A 11 -3.61 -18.65 1.43
C VAL A 11 -3.25 -20.07 1.00
N LEU A 12 -1.97 -20.45 0.99
CA LEU A 12 -1.55 -21.80 0.59
C LEU A 12 -1.82 -22.82 1.70
N GLN A 13 -1.93 -22.37 2.96
CA GLN A 13 -2.26 -23.24 4.10
C GLN A 13 -3.73 -23.68 4.12
N ASN A 14 -4.61 -22.99 3.38
CA ASN A 14 -6.05 -23.23 3.43
C ASN A 14 -6.73 -22.98 2.07
N GLU A 15 -7.15 -24.05 1.41
CA GLU A 15 -7.84 -23.98 0.11
C GLU A 15 -9.17 -23.21 0.16
N ASN A 16 -9.93 -23.30 1.27
CA ASN A 16 -11.16 -22.53 1.42
C ASN A 16 -10.87 -21.03 1.47
N MET A 17 -9.78 -20.62 2.13
CA MET A 17 -9.34 -19.23 2.15
C MET A 17 -8.92 -18.77 0.76
N ARG A 18 -8.15 -19.60 0.03
CA ARG A 18 -7.68 -19.32 -1.33
C ARG A 18 -8.83 -19.14 -2.31
N GLU A 19 -9.84 -19.99 -2.26
CA GLU A 19 -11.00 -19.89 -3.15
C GLU A 19 -11.97 -18.80 -2.68
N GLY A 20 -12.11 -18.61 -1.37
CA GLY A 20 -12.93 -17.57 -0.77
C GLY A 20 -12.47 -16.16 -1.14
N ILE A 21 -11.17 -15.88 -1.03
CA ILE A 21 -10.64 -14.55 -1.32
C ILE A 21 -10.81 -14.16 -2.79
N LYS A 22 -10.63 -15.12 -3.71
CA LYS A 22 -10.85 -14.91 -5.15
C LYS A 22 -12.28 -14.53 -5.48
N LYS A 23 -13.25 -15.20 -4.83
CA LYS A 23 -14.68 -14.91 -5.00
C LYS A 23 -15.06 -13.57 -4.37
N TYR A 24 -14.50 -13.27 -3.19
CA TYR A 24 -14.78 -12.04 -2.46
C TYR A 24 -14.31 -10.79 -3.23
N SER A 25 -13.07 -10.78 -3.71
CA SER A 25 -12.54 -9.68 -4.51
C SER A 25 -12.97 -9.72 -5.98
N SER A 26 -13.65 -10.79 -6.41
CA SER A 26 -13.89 -11.10 -7.82
C SER A 26 -12.59 -11.06 -8.64
N TRP A 27 -11.47 -11.44 -8.03
CA TRP A 27 -10.13 -11.36 -8.62
C TRP A 27 -9.43 -12.73 -8.59
N PRO A 28 -8.94 -13.26 -9.73
CA PRO A 28 -8.49 -14.65 -9.81
C PRO A 28 -7.07 -14.88 -9.27
N THR A 29 -6.25 -13.84 -9.13
CA THR A 29 -4.81 -13.96 -8.84
C THR A 29 -4.42 -13.49 -7.44
N ILE A 30 -3.24 -13.92 -7.00
CA ILE A 30 -2.60 -13.61 -5.72
C ILE A 30 -1.18 -13.14 -6.05
N PRO A 31 -0.60 -12.15 -5.33
CA PRO A 31 -1.09 -11.49 -4.11
C PRO A 31 -2.27 -10.54 -4.34
N GLN A 32 -3.11 -10.35 -3.32
CA GLN A 32 -4.19 -9.37 -3.27
C GLN A 32 -3.97 -8.45 -2.07
N VAL A 33 -4.09 -7.15 -2.30
CA VAL A 33 -3.89 -6.12 -1.27
C VAL A 33 -5.22 -5.44 -0.96
N PHE A 34 -5.50 -5.31 0.33
CA PHE A 34 -6.67 -4.65 0.86
C PHE A 34 -6.24 -3.51 1.78
N ILE A 35 -6.97 -2.40 1.71
CA ILE A 35 -6.80 -1.24 2.59
C ILE A 35 -8.17 -0.94 3.17
N ASN A 36 -8.28 -0.85 4.50
CA ASN A 36 -9.55 -0.63 5.20
C ASN A 36 -10.67 -1.65 4.85
N GLY A 37 -10.29 -2.88 4.48
CA GLY A 37 -11.23 -3.91 4.02
C GLY A 37 -11.66 -3.78 2.56
N GLU A 38 -11.23 -2.74 1.85
CA GLU A 38 -11.51 -2.54 0.42
C GLU A 38 -10.39 -3.15 -0.43
N PHE A 39 -10.78 -3.84 -1.50
CA PHE A 39 -9.84 -4.43 -2.44
C PHE A 39 -9.19 -3.35 -3.30
N ILE A 40 -7.85 -3.26 -3.24
CA ILE A 40 -7.08 -2.27 -4.01
C ILE A 40 -6.57 -2.88 -5.32
N GLY A 41 -6.06 -4.11 -5.27
CA GLY A 41 -5.53 -4.76 -6.45
C GLY A 41 -4.49 -5.84 -6.15
N GLY A 42 -3.86 -6.31 -7.24
CA GLY A 42 -2.70 -7.21 -7.17
C GLY A 42 -1.36 -6.46 -7.12
N CYS A 43 -0.27 -7.21 -7.26
CA CYS A 43 1.11 -6.68 -7.20
C CYS A 43 1.33 -5.52 -8.19
N ASP A 44 0.99 -5.72 -9.46
CA ASP A 44 1.27 -4.75 -10.53
C ASP A 44 0.53 -3.42 -10.32
N ILE A 45 -0.73 -3.50 -9.86
CA ILE A 45 -1.56 -2.32 -9.58
C ILE A 45 -0.97 -1.54 -8.42
N VAL A 46 -0.65 -2.21 -7.31
CA VAL A 46 -0.06 -1.54 -6.13
C VAL A 46 1.30 -0.95 -6.45
N LEU A 47 2.10 -1.60 -7.30
CA LEU A 47 3.37 -1.05 -7.77
C LEU A 47 3.16 0.22 -8.61
N GLN A 48 2.16 0.23 -9.50
CA GLN A 48 1.81 1.43 -10.27
C GLN A 48 1.34 2.56 -9.35
N MET A 49 0.47 2.24 -8.37
CA MET A 49 -0.01 3.20 -7.36
C MET A 49 1.13 3.76 -6.50
N HIS A 50 2.17 2.96 -6.25
CA HIS A 50 3.37 3.43 -5.57
C HIS A 50 4.14 4.44 -6.43
N GLN A 51 4.30 4.17 -7.72
CA GLN A 51 5.08 5.00 -8.65
C GLN A 51 4.39 6.33 -8.97
N ASN A 52 3.07 6.33 -9.13
CA ASN A 52 2.29 7.54 -9.43
C ASN A 52 1.90 8.34 -8.17
N GLY A 53 2.11 7.78 -6.97
CA GLY A 53 1.80 8.42 -5.69
C GLY A 53 0.38 8.18 -5.17
N GLU A 54 -0.50 7.53 -5.93
CA GLU A 54 -1.89 7.23 -5.51
C GLU A 54 -1.95 6.36 -4.25
N LEU A 55 -0.97 5.47 -4.07
CA LEU A 55 -0.88 4.63 -2.87
C LEU A 55 -0.72 5.47 -1.60
N ILE A 56 -0.02 6.60 -1.69
CA ILE A 56 0.17 7.51 -0.56
C ILE A 56 -1.17 8.15 -0.18
N ASP A 57 -1.97 8.52 -1.17
CA ASP A 57 -3.25 9.16 -0.94
C ASP A 57 -4.29 8.17 -0.40
N GLU A 58 -4.28 6.90 -0.84
CA GLU A 58 -5.10 5.87 -0.20
C GLU A 58 -4.70 5.62 1.25
N LEU A 59 -3.40 5.53 1.56
CA LEU A 59 -2.93 5.37 2.94
C LEU A 59 -3.36 6.55 3.84
N LYS A 60 -3.31 7.79 3.32
CA LYS A 60 -3.77 8.97 4.06
C LYS A 60 -5.26 8.94 4.38
N LYS A 61 -6.12 8.42 3.48
CA LYS A 61 -7.57 8.31 3.74
C LYS A 61 -7.88 7.47 4.97
N VAL A 62 -7.03 6.48 5.26
CA VAL A 62 -7.13 5.63 6.45
C VAL A 62 -6.35 6.17 7.65
N GLY A 63 -5.75 7.36 7.53
CA GLY A 63 -4.95 7.98 8.58
C GLY A 63 -3.53 7.41 8.72
N ILE A 64 -3.03 6.70 7.70
CA ILE A 64 -1.67 6.15 7.69
C ILE A 64 -0.73 7.12 6.97
N THR A 65 0.24 7.66 7.69
CA THR A 65 1.28 8.53 7.10
C THR A 65 2.40 7.70 6.50
N SER A 66 2.59 7.82 5.19
CA SER A 66 3.72 7.22 4.47
C SER A 66 5.05 7.84 4.90
N ALA A 67 6.02 7.00 5.28
CA ALA A 67 7.39 7.42 5.61
C ALA A 67 8.13 8.09 4.44
N LEU A 68 7.65 7.94 3.21
CA LEU A 68 8.22 8.65 2.05
C LEU A 68 7.91 10.15 2.08
N LEU A 69 6.75 10.53 2.61
CA LEU A 69 6.39 11.95 2.76
C LEU A 69 7.21 12.63 3.84
N GLU A 70 7.46 11.95 4.97
CA GLU A 70 8.33 12.50 6.02
C GLU A 70 9.75 12.80 5.53
N LYS A 71 10.28 11.97 4.62
CA LYS A 71 11.60 12.20 4.01
C LYS A 71 11.57 13.38 3.04
N ALA A 72 10.58 13.44 2.15
CA ALA A 72 10.45 14.55 1.20
C ALA A 72 10.34 15.92 1.90
N SER A 73 9.55 16.02 2.99
CA SER A 73 9.41 17.25 3.76
C SER A 73 10.68 17.64 4.52
N LYS A 74 11.49 16.67 4.98
CA LYS A 74 12.80 16.95 5.62
C LYS A 74 13.84 17.42 4.62
N ASP A 75 13.94 16.78 3.45
CA ASP A 75 14.87 17.15 2.38
C ASP A 75 14.64 18.57 1.84
N GLU A 76 13.38 19.02 1.71
CA GLU A 76 13.08 20.40 1.28
C GLU A 76 13.43 21.45 2.35
N MET A 77 13.19 21.17 3.64
CA MET A 77 13.60 22.06 4.72
C MET A 77 15.13 22.21 4.83
N GLU A 78 15.89 21.16 4.53
CA GLU A 78 17.35 21.18 4.57
C GLU A 78 17.96 21.99 3.41
N LYS A 79 17.38 21.87 2.20
CA LYS A 79 17.76 22.70 1.04
C LYS A 79 17.45 24.19 1.22
N THR A 80 16.38 24.50 1.95
CA THR A 80 15.98 25.89 2.22
C THR A 80 16.91 26.56 3.24
N LYS A 81 17.42 25.82 4.23
CA LYS A 81 18.42 26.31 5.21
C LYS A 81 19.84 26.43 4.65
N ALA A 82 20.19 25.70 3.60
CA ALA A 82 21.53 25.74 3.00
C ALA A 82 21.73 26.92 2.03
N LYS A 83 20.73 27.78 1.84
CA LYS A 83 20.75 28.92 0.92
C LYS A 83 20.77 30.30 1.62
N GLU A 84 20.83 30.31 2.96
CA GLU A 84 21.08 31.49 3.80
C GLU A 84 22.50 31.48 4.37
#